data_AF-A0A925CDI9-F1
#
_entry.id   AF-A0A925CDI9-F1
#
_cell.length_a   1.000
_cell.length_b   1.000
_cell.length_c   1.000
_cell.angle_alpha   90.00
_cell.angle_beta   90.00
_cell.angle_gamma   90.00
#
_symmetry.space_group_name_H-M   'P 1'
#
loop_
_entity.id
_entity.type
_entity.pdbx_description
1 polymer ?
#
loop_
_entity_poly.entity_id
_entity_poly.type
_entity_poly.pdbx_seq_one_letter_code
_entity_poly.pdbx_strand_id
1 'polypeptide(L)' 'MAKKTTLKTNTPEELQKFVEDKREALRVLSFAASGSKNRNVKEAKMLRKDVARALTEITARKAK' A
#
# COMPACT_ATOMS: atom_id res chain seq x y z
N MET A 1 -12.44 2.79 -11.53
CA MET A 1 -11.79 1.62 -12.17
C MET A 1 -10.29 1.89 -12.20
N ALA A 2 -9.53 1.46 -11.20
CA ALA A 2 -8.07 1.66 -11.17
C ALA A 2 -7.39 0.32 -11.46
N LYS A 3 -6.49 0.32 -12.46
CA LYS A 3 -5.69 -0.83 -12.91
C LYS A 3 -5.19 -1.64 -11.72
N LYS A 4 -5.40 -2.96 -11.74
CA LYS A 4 -4.76 -3.90 -10.80
C LYS A 4 -3.25 -3.74 -10.98
N THR A 5 -2.57 -3.15 -10.00
CA THR A 5 -1.11 -3.14 -9.94
C THR A 5 -0.66 -4.59 -10.01
N THR A 6 0.09 -4.92 -11.04
CA THR A 6 0.48 -6.29 -11.39
C THR A 6 1.54 -6.79 -10.40
N LEU A 7 1.15 -7.07 -9.16
CA LEU A 7 2.05 -7.54 -8.08
C LEU A 7 2.55 -8.98 -8.28
N LYS A 8 2.11 -9.64 -9.35
CA LYS A 8 2.44 -11.05 -9.65
C LYS A 8 3.86 -11.23 -10.19
N THR A 9 4.44 -10.23 -10.83
CA THR A 9 5.75 -10.32 -11.49
C THR A 9 6.92 -9.86 -10.62
N ASN A 10 6.66 -9.14 -9.53
CA ASN A 10 7.71 -8.52 -8.73
C ASN A 10 8.41 -9.55 -7.84
N THR A 11 9.69 -9.35 -7.58
CA THR A 11 10.47 -10.17 -6.64
C THR A 11 9.98 -9.97 -5.19
N PRO A 12 10.19 -10.93 -4.28
CA PRO A 12 9.78 -10.77 -2.87
C PRO A 12 10.39 -9.54 -2.19
N GLU A 13 11.62 -9.17 -2.57
CA GLU A 13 12.32 -7.97 -2.06
C GLU A 13 11.66 -6.68 -2.55
N GLU A 14 11.27 -6.61 -3.82
CA GLU A 14 10.52 -5.48 -4.37
C GLU A 14 9.15 -5.31 -3.70
N LEU A 15 8.49 -6.42 -3.37
CA LEU A 15 7.21 -6.37 -2.64
C LEU A 15 7.38 -5.84 -1.21
N GLN A 16 8.48 -6.16 -0.53
CA GLN A 16 8.78 -5.63 0.79
C GLN A 16 9.06 -4.12 0.74
N LYS A 17 9.93 -3.68 -0.18
CA LYS A 17 10.20 -2.24 -0.41
C LYS A 17 8.93 -1.47 -0.74
N PHE A 18 8.08 -2.03 -1.62
CA PHE A 18 6.79 -1.43 -1.95
C PHE A 18 5.86 -1.29 -0.74
N VAL A 19 5.87 -2.25 0.19
CA VAL A 19 5.10 -2.16 1.44
C VAL A 19 5.63 -1.06 2.35
N GLU A 20 6.95 -0.93 2.46
CA GLU A 20 7.61 0.11 3.26
C GLU A 20 7.26 1.50 2.74
N ASP A 21 7.46 1.76 1.45
CA ASP A 21 7.16 3.03 0.80
C ASP A 21 5.69 3.44 0.99
N LYS A 22 4.76 2.47 0.84
CA LYS A 22 3.33 2.72 0.99
C LYS A 22 2.92 2.98 2.44
N ARG A 23 3.61 2.37 3.41
CA ARG A 23 3.39 2.62 4.85
C ARG A 23 3.88 4.02 5.23
N GLU A 24 5.02 4.45 4.70
CA GLU A 24 5.53 5.81 4.90
C GLU A 24 4.60 6.86 4.30
N ALA A 25 4.14 6.65 3.06
CA ALA A 25 3.15 7.52 2.42
C ALA A 25 1.87 7.64 3.27
N LEU A 26 1.39 6.53 3.83
CA LEU A 26 0.22 6.51 4.71
C LEU A 26 0.49 7.28 6.01
N ARG A 27 1.69 7.14 6.60
CA ARG A 27 2.11 7.89 7.79
C ARG A 27 2.09 9.39 7.51
N VAL A 28 2.76 9.85 6.46
CA VAL A 28 2.78 11.27 6.07
C VAL A 28 1.37 11.81 5.85
N LEU A 29 0.52 11.05 5.15
CA LEU A 29 -0.86 11.42 4.87
C LEU A 29 -1.70 11.47 6.15
N SER A 30 -1.44 10.60 7.13
CA SER A 30 -2.10 10.64 8.44
C SER A 30 -1.72 11.87 9.27
N PHE A 31 -0.44 12.28 9.22
CA PHE A 31 0.03 13.52 9.86
C PHE A 31 -0.55 14.75 9.16
N ALA A 32 -0.50 14.80 7.84
CA ALA A 32 -1.05 15.89 7.04
C ALA A 32 -2.58 16.01 7.13
N ALA A 33 -3.29 14.90 7.35
CA ALA A 33 -4.73 14.88 7.56
C ALA A 33 -5.16 15.18 9.01
N SER A 34 -4.21 15.32 9.94
CA SER A 34 -4.49 15.73 11.32
C SER A 34 -4.68 17.24 11.35
N GLY A 35 -5.87 17.71 11.72
CA GLY A 35 -6.18 19.14 11.83
C GLY A 35 -6.47 19.87 10.50
N SER A 36 -6.29 19.23 9.34
CA SER A 36 -6.60 19.85 8.04
C SER A 36 -8.05 19.62 7.62
N LYS A 37 -8.67 20.64 7.01
CA LYS A 37 -10.04 20.57 6.43
C LYS A 37 -10.09 19.68 5.19
N ASN A 38 -8.96 19.52 4.48
CA ASN A 38 -8.84 18.75 3.25
C ASN A 38 -8.17 17.39 3.53
N ARG A 39 -8.93 16.45 4.10
CA ARG A 39 -8.46 15.07 4.30
C ARG A 39 -8.60 14.30 3.00
N ASN A 40 -7.49 13.88 2.38
CA ASN A 40 -7.55 13.02 1.19
C ASN A 40 -7.89 11.56 1.55
N VAL A 41 -9.13 11.32 1.98
CA VAL A 41 -9.59 10.03 2.52
C VAL A 41 -9.55 8.91 1.46
N LYS A 42 -9.77 9.26 0.18
CA LYS A 42 -9.72 8.29 -0.92
C LYS A 42 -8.31 7.74 -1.10
N GLU A 43 -7.30 8.61 -1.04
CA GLU A 43 -5.91 8.23 -1.17
C GLU A 43 -5.45 7.33 -0.01
N ALA A 44 -5.81 7.69 1.24
CA ALA A 44 -5.57 6.85 2.41
C ALA A 44 -6.18 5.44 2.26
N LYS A 45 -7.40 5.35 1.74
CA LYS A 45 -8.09 4.07 1.50
C LYS A 45 -7.40 3.25 0.41
N MET A 46 -6.90 3.88 -0.66
CA MET A 46 -6.17 3.18 -1.72
C MET A 46 -4.82 2.66 -1.22
N LEU A 47 -4.04 3.47 -0.51
CA LEU A 47 -2.77 3.08 0.09
C LEU A 47 -2.91 1.83 0.98
N ARG A 48 -3.93 1.80 1.86
CA ARG A 48 -4.24 0.63 2.71
C ARG A 48 -4.52 -0.63 1.89
N LYS A 49 -5.26 -0.51 0.79
CA LYS A 49 -5.58 -1.64 -0.10
C LYS A 49 -4.35 -2.16 -0.83
N ASP A 50 -3.46 -1.27 -1.25
CA ASP A 50 -2.23 -1.66 -1.94
C ASP A 50 -1.28 -2.41 -1.00
N VAL A 51 -1.11 -1.94 0.24
CA VAL A 51 -0.34 -2.64 1.28
C VAL A 51 -0.94 -4.03 1.55
N ALA A 52 -2.26 -4.11 1.73
CA ALA A 52 -2.92 -5.39 1.99
C ALA A 52 -2.70 -6.40 0.86
N ARG A 53 -2.85 -5.97 -0.40
CA ARG A 53 -2.63 -6.84 -1.57
C ARG A 53 -1.19 -7.33 -1.66
N ALA A 54 -0.20 -6.46 -1.42
CA ALA A 54 1.21 -6.83 -1.45
C ALA A 54 1.54 -7.85 -0.35
N LEU A 55 1.03 -7.65 0.87
CA LEU A 55 1.19 -8.61 1.96
C LEU A 55 0.52 -9.96 1.64
N THR A 56 -0.68 -9.95 1.06
CA THR A 56 -1.38 -11.18 0.66
C THR A 56 -0.56 -11.99 -0.35
N GLU A 57 0.05 -11.34 -1.34
CA GLU A 57 0.91 -12.01 -2.32
C GLU A 57 2.17 -12.59 -1.66
N ILE A 58 2.82 -11.85 -0.74
CA ILE A 58 3.96 -12.38 0.04
C ILE A 58 3.55 -13.64 0.82
N THR A 59 2.41 -13.60 1.52
CA THR A 59 1.92 -14.75 2.28
C THR A 59 1.53 -15.93 1.39
N ALA A 60 0.91 -15.66 0.24
CA ALA A 60 0.48 -16.68 -0.71
C ALA A 60 1.68 -17.39 -1.35
N ARG A 61 2.78 -16.67 -1.59
CA ARG A 61 4.05 -17.25 -2.07
C ARG A 61 4.75 -18.08 -1.00
N LYS A 62 4.68 -17.68 0.28
CA LYS A 62 5.29 -18.42 1.40
C LYS A 62 4.55 -19.71 1.74
N ALA A 63 3.23 -19.75 1.51
CA ALA A 63 2.38 -20.91 1.81
C ALA A 63 2.34 -21.96 0.68
N LYS A 64 3.06 -21.72 -0.42
CA LYS A 64 3.16 -22.61 -1.58
C LYS A 64 4.48 -23.37 -1.54
#